data_AF-A0A841BTB7-F1
#
_entry.id   AF-A0A841BTB7-F1
#
_cell.length_a   1.000
_cell.length_b   1.000
_cell.length_c   1.000
_cell.angle_alpha   90.00
_cell.angle_beta   90.00
_cell.angle_gamma   90.00
#
_symmetry.space_group_name_H-M   'P 1'
#
loop_
_entity.id
_entity.type
_entity.pdbx_description
1 polymer ?
#
loop_
_entity_poly.entity_id
_entity_poly.type
_entity_poly.pdbx_seq_one_letter_code
_entity_poly.pdbx_strand_id
1 'polypeptide(L)'
;MTYGVRSSVAPLRRAALRRPAVTGDWAEAGWRRPDTELLLAQHEAFAEKLTELGVSVEVAPATEGEVDAVFAYDSVFVIGGGTVVFRSAKPCRQGEAAKLAAALEGFGVPTMASLTAPSVMDGGDVCWIGDNVAVAGRGYRTNQAAHEELRALLAAEGQQLFSYDMPHDQGPAHVLHLMSGISPVADDLAVVFEPIMPVALLQELAAREITTIPVDPDEYATLGSNVLAVHPGVVVIFEGNPKTAAALAKHGVEVHEVAASELAKGDGGPTCLTRPLWRA
;
A
#
# COMPACT_ATOMS: atom_id res chain seq x y z
N MET A 1 15.84 4.06 -16.30
CA MET A 1 14.72 3.12 -16.11
C MET A 1 13.49 3.94 -15.81
N THR A 2 12.32 3.58 -16.31
CA THR A 2 11.05 4.28 -16.06
C THR A 2 10.15 3.52 -15.08
N TYR A 3 10.62 2.41 -14.52
CA TYR A 3 9.97 1.62 -13.49
C TYR A 3 11.03 0.90 -12.63
N GLY A 4 10.60 0.35 -11.50
CA GLY A 4 11.42 -0.34 -10.52
C GLY A 4 11.30 0.30 -9.14
N VAL A 5 11.02 -0.53 -8.12
CA VAL A 5 10.84 -0.09 -6.74
C VAL A 5 11.63 -1.03 -5.82
N ARG A 6 12.40 -0.45 -4.91
CA ARG A 6 13.25 -1.17 -3.94
C ARG A 6 13.29 -0.51 -2.55
N SER A 7 12.45 0.51 -2.36
CA SER A 7 12.34 1.34 -1.16
C SER A 7 10.92 1.90 -1.11
N SER A 8 10.38 2.11 0.09
CA SER A 8 9.05 2.71 0.29
C SER A 8 9.13 4.23 0.36
N VAL A 9 10.32 4.78 0.58
CA VAL A 9 10.54 6.19 0.94
C VAL A 9 11.34 6.95 -0.10
N ALA A 10 12.16 6.26 -0.91
CA ALA A 10 12.91 6.88 -2.00
C ALA A 10 11.99 7.71 -2.92
N PRO A 11 12.47 8.83 -3.51
CA PRO A 11 11.69 9.73 -4.34
C PRO A 11 10.73 9.04 -5.31
N LEU A 12 9.42 9.19 -5.10
CA LEU A 12 8.38 8.68 -5.98
C LEU A 12 8.33 9.49 -7.27
N ARG A 13 8.76 8.90 -8.37
CA ARG A 13 8.81 9.58 -9.67
C ARG A 13 7.64 9.22 -10.57
N ARG A 14 7.16 7.98 -10.50
CA ARG A 14 5.99 7.50 -11.24
C ARG A 14 5.11 6.63 -10.36
N ALA A 15 3.81 6.83 -10.44
CA ALA A 15 2.82 6.01 -9.76
C ALA A 15 1.61 5.75 -10.66
N ALA A 16 0.96 4.61 -10.46
CA ALA A 16 -0.34 4.31 -11.02
C ALA A 16 -1.42 4.43 -9.94
N LEU A 17 -2.54 5.05 -10.30
CA LEU A 17 -3.80 5.01 -9.57
C LEU A 17 -4.83 4.25 -10.40
N ARG A 18 -5.97 3.90 -9.79
CA ARG A 18 -7.12 3.33 -10.48
C ARG A 18 -8.33 4.20 -10.22
N ARG A 19 -8.98 4.67 -11.29
CA ARG A 19 -10.24 5.40 -11.17
C ARG A 19 -11.28 4.54 -10.39
N PRO A 20 -11.98 5.11 -9.39
CA PRO A 20 -13.01 4.38 -8.65
C PRO A 20 -14.12 3.84 -9.56
N ALA A 21 -14.55 2.60 -9.33
CA ALA A 21 -15.81 2.11 -9.88
C ALA A 21 -16.97 2.75 -9.11
N VAL A 22 -18.02 3.17 -9.82
CA VAL A 22 -19.23 3.74 -9.20
C VAL A 22 -20.39 2.75 -9.14
N THR A 23 -20.17 1.54 -9.67
CA THR A 23 -21.11 0.43 -9.64
C THR A 23 -20.44 -0.81 -9.03
N GLY A 24 -21.22 -1.61 -8.30
CA GLY A 24 -20.76 -2.83 -7.63
C GLY A 24 -21.46 -3.04 -6.29
N ASP A 25 -21.17 -4.17 -5.65
CA ASP A 25 -21.69 -4.48 -4.32
C ASP A 25 -20.77 -3.91 -3.24
N TRP A 26 -21.08 -2.68 -2.81
CA TRP A 26 -20.36 -2.00 -1.74
C TRP A 26 -20.38 -2.78 -0.42
N ALA A 27 -21.51 -3.42 -0.09
CA ALA A 27 -21.64 -4.11 1.19
C ALA A 27 -20.81 -5.41 1.21
N GLU A 28 -20.81 -6.17 0.12
CA GLU A 28 -19.96 -7.36 -0.05
C GLU A 28 -18.46 -6.99 -0.01
N ALA A 29 -18.11 -5.83 -0.56
CA ALA A 29 -16.74 -5.33 -0.49
C ALA A 29 -16.33 -4.87 0.92
N GLY A 30 -17.29 -4.59 1.81
CA GLY A 30 -17.03 -4.06 3.15
C GLY A 30 -17.06 -2.54 3.23
N TRP A 31 -17.51 -1.87 2.17
CA TRP A 31 -17.57 -0.41 2.12
C TRP A 31 -18.78 0.13 2.87
N ARG A 32 -18.57 1.29 3.51
CA ARG A 32 -19.67 2.20 3.82
C ARG A 32 -20.11 2.86 2.50
N ARG A 33 -21.42 2.97 2.25
CA ARG A 33 -21.93 3.48 0.96
C ARG A 33 -21.40 4.90 0.68
N PRO A 34 -20.65 5.12 -0.42
CA PRO A 34 -20.11 6.43 -0.74
C PRO A 34 -21.10 7.29 -1.54
N ASP A 35 -20.92 8.60 -1.47
CA ASP A 35 -21.34 9.52 -2.52
C ASP A 35 -20.37 9.36 -3.70
N THR A 36 -20.88 8.86 -4.82
CA THR A 36 -20.05 8.51 -5.97
C THR A 36 -19.50 9.73 -6.72
N GLU A 37 -20.19 10.88 -6.69
CA GLU A 37 -19.68 12.09 -7.32
C GLU A 37 -18.52 12.64 -6.51
N LEU A 38 -18.68 12.70 -5.18
CA LEU A 38 -17.62 13.14 -4.28
C LEU A 38 -16.44 12.15 -4.24
N LEU A 39 -16.69 10.84 -4.32
CA LEU A 39 -15.65 9.81 -4.43
C LEU A 39 -14.73 10.04 -5.63
N LEU A 40 -15.32 10.30 -6.81
CA LEU A 40 -14.57 10.58 -8.02
C LEU A 40 -13.76 11.89 -7.89
N ALA A 41 -14.39 12.94 -7.36
CA ALA A 41 -13.73 14.24 -7.16
C ALA A 41 -12.55 14.15 -6.17
N GLN A 42 -12.71 13.42 -5.06
CA GLN A 42 -11.64 13.22 -4.09
C GLN A 42 -10.48 12.40 -4.65
N HIS A 43 -10.78 11.38 -5.48
CA HIS A 43 -9.72 10.64 -6.17
C HIS A 43 -8.95 11.51 -7.17
N GLU A 44 -9.64 12.37 -7.93
CA GLU A 44 -9.01 13.32 -8.84
C GLU A 44 -8.12 14.31 -8.09
N ALA A 45 -8.61 14.91 -7.00
CA ALA A 45 -7.83 15.79 -6.15
C ALA A 45 -6.59 15.11 -5.53
N PHE A 46 -6.71 13.82 -5.17
CA PHE A 46 -5.56 13.04 -4.71
C PHE A 46 -4.49 12.86 -5.81
N ALA A 47 -4.91 12.57 -7.05
CA ALA A 47 -4.01 12.47 -8.19
C ALA A 47 -3.31 13.80 -8.51
N GLU A 48 -4.06 14.91 -8.43
CA GLU A 48 -3.53 16.26 -8.59
C GLU A 48 -2.50 16.58 -7.50
N LYS A 49 -2.78 16.25 -6.23
CA LYS A 49 -1.83 16.44 -5.12
C LYS A 49 -0.53 15.69 -5.36
N LEU A 50 -0.57 14.43 -5.81
CA LEU A 50 0.65 13.69 -6.15
C LEU A 50 1.43 14.36 -7.30
N THR A 51 0.71 14.91 -8.29
CA THR A 51 1.32 15.63 -9.41
C THR A 51 2.01 16.92 -8.96
N GLU A 52 1.37 17.69 -8.07
CA GLU A 52 1.97 18.88 -7.44
C GLU A 52 3.25 18.56 -6.67
N LEU A 53 3.30 17.38 -6.03
CA LEU A 53 4.46 16.86 -5.31
C LEU A 53 5.54 16.28 -6.24
N GLY A 54 5.37 16.40 -7.56
CA GLY A 54 6.38 16.00 -8.55
C GLY A 54 6.31 14.54 -8.98
N VAL A 55 5.22 13.83 -8.67
CA VAL A 55 4.97 12.46 -9.13
C VAL A 55 4.28 12.50 -10.50
N SER A 56 4.80 11.77 -11.49
CA SER A 56 4.06 11.51 -12.72
C SER A 56 3.01 10.43 -12.46
N VAL A 57 1.73 10.79 -12.54
CA VAL A 57 0.60 9.91 -12.22
C VAL A 57 -0.04 9.35 -13.49
N GLU A 58 -0.13 8.03 -13.57
CA GLU A 58 -0.89 7.30 -14.59
C GLU A 58 -2.21 6.82 -13.98
N VAL A 59 -3.36 7.07 -14.60
CA VAL A 59 -4.66 6.65 -14.05
C VAL A 59 -5.25 5.53 -14.90
N ALA A 60 -5.30 4.32 -14.35
CA ALA A 60 -5.96 3.19 -14.98
C ALA A 60 -7.50 3.38 -14.97
N PRO A 61 -8.20 2.91 -16.02
CA PRO A 61 -9.66 3.02 -16.08
C PRO A 61 -10.31 2.22 -14.95
N ALA A 62 -11.49 2.63 -14.53
CA ALA A 62 -12.28 1.92 -13.52
C ALA A 62 -12.60 0.50 -13.98
N THR A 63 -12.79 -0.38 -13.00
CA THR A 63 -13.26 -1.74 -13.25
C THR A 63 -14.69 -1.90 -12.75
N GLU A 64 -15.66 -1.81 -13.66
CA GLU A 64 -17.08 -1.89 -13.29
C GLU A 64 -17.39 -3.16 -12.47
N GLY A 65 -18.13 -2.98 -11.38
CA GLY A 65 -18.48 -4.04 -10.44
C GLY A 65 -17.42 -4.38 -9.39
N GLU A 66 -16.17 -3.94 -9.55
CA GLU A 66 -15.06 -4.21 -8.63
C GLU A 66 -14.67 -2.94 -7.85
N VAL A 67 -15.42 -2.63 -6.80
CA VAL A 67 -15.24 -1.37 -6.04
C VAL A 67 -13.92 -1.28 -5.29
N ASP A 68 -13.36 -2.41 -4.84
CA ASP A 68 -12.04 -2.48 -4.18
C ASP A 68 -10.87 -2.25 -5.15
N ALA A 69 -11.09 -2.29 -6.48
CA ALA A 69 -10.04 -2.14 -7.49
C ALA A 69 -9.34 -0.78 -7.43
N VAL A 70 -9.98 0.24 -6.83
CA VAL A 70 -9.39 1.56 -6.56
C VAL A 70 -8.11 1.47 -5.72
N PHE A 71 -8.01 0.45 -4.84
CA PHE A 71 -6.83 0.20 -4.01
C PHE A 71 -5.76 -0.56 -4.81
N ALA A 72 -5.11 0.17 -5.72
CA ALA A 72 -4.12 -0.35 -6.66
C ALA A 72 -2.86 -0.96 -6.02
N TYR A 73 -2.62 -0.73 -4.72
CA TYR A 73 -1.47 -1.30 -4.01
C TYR A 73 -1.56 -2.83 -3.90
N ASP A 74 -2.75 -3.41 -3.75
CA ASP A 74 -2.86 -4.80 -3.30
C ASP A 74 -2.66 -5.83 -4.41
N SER A 75 -3.09 -5.54 -5.62
CA SER A 75 -3.24 -6.60 -6.63
C SER A 75 -1.93 -6.94 -7.36
N VAL A 76 -0.93 -6.05 -7.30
CA VAL A 76 0.36 -6.22 -7.99
C VAL A 76 1.51 -5.55 -7.22
N PHE A 77 2.73 -5.98 -7.47
CA PHE A 77 3.95 -5.40 -6.90
C PHE A 77 4.98 -5.13 -8.00
N VAL A 78 5.62 -3.96 -8.00
CA VAL A 78 6.57 -3.56 -9.06
C VAL A 78 7.98 -3.65 -8.52
N ILE A 79 8.84 -4.39 -9.22
CA ILE A 79 10.28 -4.52 -8.95
C ILE A 79 11.08 -4.14 -10.20
N GLY A 80 12.40 -4.25 -10.17
CA GLY A 80 13.28 -3.80 -11.27
C GLY A 80 12.98 -4.49 -12.60
N GLY A 81 12.57 -5.75 -12.58
CA GLY A 81 12.20 -6.54 -13.75
C GLY A 81 10.78 -6.31 -14.27
N GLY A 82 9.91 -5.67 -13.48
CA GLY A 82 8.53 -5.33 -13.88
C GLY A 82 7.49 -5.67 -12.82
N THR A 83 6.28 -5.94 -13.27
CA THR A 83 5.12 -6.23 -12.43
C THR A 83 5.09 -7.70 -12.03
N VAL A 84 5.04 -7.98 -10.73
CA VAL A 84 4.65 -9.26 -10.14
C VAL A 84 3.16 -9.22 -9.84
N VAL A 85 2.39 -10.06 -10.53
CA VAL A 85 0.93 -10.14 -10.39
C VAL A 85 0.60 -11.05 -9.22
N PHE A 86 -0.12 -10.52 -8.23
CA PHE A 86 -0.51 -11.28 -7.05
C PHE A 86 -1.82 -12.03 -7.26
N ARG A 87 -2.08 -12.95 -6.32
CA ARG A 87 -3.30 -13.74 -6.25
C ARG A 87 -3.97 -13.49 -4.90
N SER A 88 -4.99 -12.65 -4.88
CA SER A 88 -5.69 -12.32 -3.63
C SER A 88 -6.36 -13.55 -3.00
N ALA A 89 -6.30 -13.63 -1.67
CA ALA A 89 -7.04 -14.62 -0.91
C ALA A 89 -8.56 -14.40 -0.98
N LYS A 90 -9.03 -13.15 -1.18
CA LYS A 90 -10.46 -12.82 -1.29
C LYS A 90 -10.95 -13.16 -2.71
N PRO A 91 -11.89 -14.10 -2.89
CA PRO A 91 -12.31 -14.54 -4.22
C PRO A 91 -12.81 -13.40 -5.12
N CYS A 92 -13.56 -12.44 -4.57
CA CYS A 92 -14.09 -11.30 -5.33
C CYS A 92 -13.01 -10.36 -5.88
N ARG A 93 -11.77 -10.41 -5.35
CA ARG A 93 -10.65 -9.57 -5.80
C ARG A 93 -9.70 -10.25 -6.78
N GLN A 94 -9.88 -11.55 -7.05
CA GLN A 94 -8.99 -12.29 -7.95
C GLN A 94 -9.03 -11.79 -9.41
N GLY A 95 -10.09 -11.07 -9.81
CA GLY A 95 -10.22 -10.44 -11.12
C GLY A 95 -9.41 -9.15 -11.29
N GLU A 96 -9.02 -8.49 -10.19
CA GLU A 96 -8.42 -7.15 -10.21
C GLU A 96 -6.98 -7.16 -10.74
N ALA A 97 -6.19 -8.15 -10.31
CA ALA A 97 -4.75 -8.21 -10.53
C ALA A 97 -4.38 -8.25 -12.02
N ALA A 98 -5.05 -9.12 -12.80
CA ALA A 98 -4.82 -9.22 -14.24
C ALA A 98 -5.19 -7.93 -14.99
N LYS A 99 -6.28 -7.26 -14.57
CA LYS A 99 -6.73 -6.00 -15.18
C LYS A 99 -5.81 -4.84 -14.83
N LEU A 100 -5.18 -4.85 -13.64
CA LEU A 100 -4.18 -3.85 -13.28
C LEU A 100 -2.89 -4.09 -14.03
N ALA A 101 -2.41 -5.33 -14.08
CA ALA A 101 -1.23 -5.70 -14.87
C ALA A 101 -1.35 -5.27 -16.34
N ALA A 102 -2.49 -5.53 -16.99
CA ALA A 102 -2.75 -5.09 -18.36
C ALA A 102 -2.73 -3.56 -18.53
N ALA A 103 -3.24 -2.81 -17.54
CA ALA A 103 -3.14 -1.35 -17.56
C ALA A 103 -1.69 -0.87 -17.40
N LEU A 104 -0.92 -1.50 -16.50
CA LEU A 104 0.48 -1.18 -16.28
C LEU A 104 1.36 -1.49 -17.50
N GLU A 105 1.05 -2.55 -18.25
CA GLU A 105 1.69 -2.83 -19.54
C GLU A 105 1.45 -1.68 -20.54
N GLY A 106 0.23 -1.14 -20.57
CA GLY A 106 -0.10 0.07 -21.35
C GLY A 106 0.70 1.32 -20.92
N PHE A 107 1.13 1.38 -19.66
CA PHE A 107 1.99 2.44 -19.12
C PHE A 107 3.50 2.15 -19.27
N GLY A 108 3.85 1.06 -19.96
CA GLY A 108 5.22 0.66 -20.25
C GLY A 108 5.91 -0.12 -19.12
N VAL A 109 5.14 -0.72 -18.20
CA VAL A 109 5.67 -1.61 -17.14
C VAL A 109 5.28 -3.05 -17.47
N PRO A 110 6.21 -3.90 -17.94
CA PRO A 110 5.88 -5.26 -18.37
C PRO A 110 5.48 -6.15 -17.19
N THR A 111 4.64 -7.16 -17.46
CA THR A 111 4.46 -8.27 -16.52
C THR A 111 5.71 -9.14 -16.49
N MET A 112 6.29 -9.32 -15.31
CA MET A 112 7.48 -10.16 -15.08
C MET A 112 7.10 -11.56 -14.60
N ALA A 113 6.17 -11.65 -13.65
CA ALA A 113 5.76 -12.90 -13.03
C ALA A 113 4.32 -12.81 -12.54
N SER A 114 3.69 -13.97 -12.33
CA SER A 114 2.36 -14.09 -11.73
C SER A 114 2.37 -15.22 -10.71
N LEU A 115 1.92 -14.95 -9.49
CA LEU A 115 1.79 -15.97 -8.46
C LEU A 115 0.73 -16.99 -8.86
N THR A 116 1.01 -18.27 -8.64
CA THR A 116 0.09 -19.37 -8.97
C THR A 116 -0.29 -20.17 -7.72
N ALA A 117 -1.42 -20.87 -7.76
CA ALA A 117 -1.85 -21.69 -6.62
C ALA A 117 -0.75 -22.71 -6.25
N PRO A 118 -0.43 -22.90 -4.95
CA PRO A 118 -1.22 -22.48 -3.79
C PRO A 118 -0.90 -21.07 -3.23
N SER A 119 -0.04 -20.28 -3.87
CA SER A 119 0.32 -18.93 -3.41
C SER A 119 -0.90 -18.00 -3.38
N VAL A 120 -1.11 -17.35 -2.23
CA VAL A 120 -2.03 -16.19 -2.09
C VAL A 120 -1.33 -15.07 -1.35
N MET A 121 -1.50 -13.84 -1.83
CA MET A 121 -0.88 -12.63 -1.30
C MET A 121 -1.68 -11.39 -1.69
N ASP A 122 -1.79 -10.46 -0.75
CA ASP A 122 -2.22 -9.08 -1.00
C ASP A 122 -1.04 -8.14 -0.79
N GLY A 123 -0.90 -7.13 -1.64
CA GLY A 123 0.19 -6.16 -1.57
C GLY A 123 0.28 -5.43 -0.25
N GLY A 124 -0.84 -5.09 0.40
CA GLY A 124 -0.85 -4.47 1.73
C GLY A 124 -0.05 -5.22 2.80
N ASP A 125 0.28 -6.51 2.60
CA ASP A 125 1.17 -7.22 3.51
C ASP A 125 2.66 -6.95 3.29
N VAL A 126 3.05 -6.28 2.21
CA VAL A 126 4.45 -6.12 1.79
C VAL A 126 4.85 -4.65 1.69
N CYS A 127 5.91 -4.27 2.40
CA CYS A 127 6.55 -2.97 2.25
C CYS A 127 8.07 -3.07 2.38
N TRP A 128 8.77 -2.04 1.90
CA TRP A 128 10.22 -1.90 2.09
C TRP A 128 10.52 -1.12 3.36
N ILE A 129 11.42 -1.62 4.20
CA ILE A 129 11.91 -0.92 5.41
C ILE A 129 13.36 -0.43 5.25
N GLY A 130 13.84 -0.37 4.01
CA GLY A 130 15.17 0.06 3.65
C GLY A 130 15.48 -0.32 2.21
N ASP A 131 16.64 0.10 1.71
CA ASP A 131 17.06 -0.21 0.35
C ASP A 131 17.25 -1.72 0.16
N ASN A 132 16.49 -2.29 -0.77
CA ASN A 132 16.50 -3.72 -1.10
C ASN A 132 16.09 -4.64 0.06
N VAL A 133 15.43 -4.11 1.09
CA VAL A 133 14.92 -4.89 2.22
C VAL A 133 13.42 -4.75 2.34
N ALA A 134 12.70 -5.77 1.91
CA ALA A 134 11.27 -5.91 2.10
C ALA A 134 10.94 -6.73 3.34
N VAL A 135 9.80 -6.41 3.94
CA VAL A 135 9.14 -7.21 4.96
C VAL A 135 7.76 -7.58 4.48
N ALA A 136 7.28 -8.76 4.89
CA ALA A 136 5.95 -9.22 4.57
C ALA A 136 5.23 -9.84 5.77
N GLY A 137 3.95 -9.55 5.91
CA GLY A 137 3.03 -10.22 6.83
C GLY A 137 2.64 -11.61 6.33
N ARG A 138 2.62 -12.59 7.22
CA ARG A 138 2.07 -13.93 7.00
C ARG A 138 0.81 -14.10 7.84
N GLY A 139 -0.31 -14.39 7.20
CA GLY A 139 -1.61 -14.42 7.85
C GLY A 139 -2.72 -14.89 6.91
N TYR A 140 -3.94 -14.41 7.13
CA TYR A 140 -5.12 -14.84 6.38
C TYR A 140 -5.15 -14.36 4.92
N ARG A 141 -4.38 -13.31 4.58
CA ARG A 141 -4.32 -12.73 3.23
C ARG A 141 -3.10 -13.18 2.43
N THR A 142 -2.01 -13.45 3.13
CA THR A 142 -0.72 -13.81 2.54
C THR A 142 -0.16 -15.07 3.18
N ASN A 143 0.06 -16.11 2.38
CA ASN A 143 0.47 -17.44 2.87
C ASN A 143 1.95 -17.76 2.62
N GLN A 144 2.43 -18.84 3.26
CA GLN A 144 3.84 -19.26 3.18
C GLN A 144 4.33 -19.50 1.74
N ALA A 145 3.51 -20.10 0.87
CA ALA A 145 3.88 -20.36 -0.52
C ALA A 145 4.16 -19.06 -1.28
N ALA A 146 3.33 -18.03 -1.08
CA ALA A 146 3.55 -16.73 -1.70
C ALA A 146 4.79 -16.01 -1.16
N HIS A 147 5.12 -16.17 0.13
CA HIS A 147 6.36 -15.66 0.71
C HIS A 147 7.59 -16.28 0.05
N GLU A 148 7.58 -17.60 -0.19
CA GLU A 148 8.68 -18.31 -0.84
C GLU A 148 8.86 -17.87 -2.30
N GLU A 149 7.76 -17.76 -3.02
CA GLU A 149 7.75 -17.33 -4.44
C GLU A 149 8.22 -15.88 -4.58
N LEU A 150 7.68 -14.94 -3.79
CA LEU A 150 8.12 -13.54 -3.81
C LEU A 150 9.58 -13.41 -3.37
N ARG A 151 10.01 -14.14 -2.34
CA ARG A 151 11.42 -14.14 -1.88
C ARG A 151 12.38 -14.56 -3.00
N ALA A 152 12.02 -15.57 -3.80
CA ALA A 152 12.84 -16.01 -4.92
C ALA A 152 12.94 -14.94 -6.02
N LEU A 153 11.82 -14.27 -6.34
CA LEU A 153 11.79 -13.17 -7.32
C LEU A 153 12.65 -11.98 -6.86
N LEU A 154 12.53 -11.57 -5.60
CA LEU A 154 13.31 -10.48 -5.02
C LEU A 154 14.81 -10.83 -4.94
N ALA A 155 15.14 -12.07 -4.53
CA ALA A 155 16.53 -12.52 -4.46
C ALA A 155 17.23 -12.53 -5.83
N ALA A 156 16.50 -12.77 -6.92
CA ALA A 156 17.02 -12.69 -8.28
C ALA A 156 17.48 -11.28 -8.67
N GLU A 157 16.97 -10.24 -7.99
CA GLU A 157 17.38 -8.83 -8.15
C GLU A 157 18.31 -8.35 -7.02
N GLY A 158 18.79 -9.26 -6.16
CA GLY A 158 19.65 -8.93 -5.02
C GLY A 158 18.92 -8.31 -3.83
N GLN A 159 17.59 -8.46 -3.78
CA GLN A 159 16.74 -7.93 -2.70
C GLN A 159 16.40 -9.03 -1.68
N GLN A 160 16.06 -8.60 -0.46
CA GLN A 160 15.76 -9.48 0.67
C GLN A 160 14.30 -9.36 1.06
N LEU A 161 13.70 -10.48 1.50
CA LEU A 161 12.36 -10.53 2.07
C LEU A 161 12.38 -11.22 3.43
N PHE A 162 11.94 -10.50 4.46
CA PHE A 162 11.71 -11.05 5.79
C PHE A 162 10.22 -11.27 6.02
N SER A 163 9.87 -12.37 6.69
CA SER A 163 8.48 -12.80 6.88
C SER A 163 8.14 -12.74 8.35
N TYR A 164 6.99 -12.16 8.69
CA TYR A 164 6.53 -12.01 10.07
C TYR A 164 5.09 -12.51 10.23
N ASP A 165 4.84 -13.29 11.28
CA ASP A 165 3.49 -13.77 11.58
C ASP A 165 2.62 -12.63 12.12
N MET A 166 1.51 -12.38 11.43
CA MET A 166 0.52 -11.39 11.84
C MET A 166 -0.32 -11.95 13.01
N PRO A 167 -0.74 -11.10 13.97
CA PRO A 167 -1.60 -11.53 15.05
C PRO A 167 -2.99 -11.91 14.53
N HIS A 168 -3.75 -12.65 15.35
CA HIS A 168 -5.14 -12.98 15.05
C HIS A 168 -6.05 -11.73 15.00
N ASP A 169 -5.79 -10.77 15.88
CA ASP A 169 -6.61 -9.57 16.10
C ASP A 169 -8.13 -9.89 16.17
N GLN A 170 -8.94 -9.33 15.28
CA GLN A 170 -10.39 -9.54 15.20
C GLN A 170 -10.80 -10.78 14.38
N GLY A 171 -9.82 -11.57 13.93
CA GLY A 171 -10.02 -12.84 13.26
C GLY A 171 -10.04 -12.79 11.73
N PRO A 172 -10.26 -13.94 11.06
CA PRO A 172 -10.01 -14.11 9.62
C PRO A 172 -10.90 -13.28 8.69
N ALA A 173 -12.04 -12.81 9.19
CA ALA A 173 -12.93 -11.94 8.43
C ALA A 173 -12.46 -10.48 8.43
N HIS A 174 -11.65 -10.07 9.41
CA HIS A 174 -11.11 -8.72 9.49
C HIS A 174 -10.00 -8.53 8.44
N VAL A 175 -10.02 -7.38 7.77
CA VAL A 175 -9.01 -7.02 6.77
C VAL A 175 -7.79 -6.49 7.52
N LEU A 176 -6.93 -7.39 7.96
CA LEU A 176 -5.64 -7.03 8.57
C LEU A 176 -4.52 -7.34 7.60
N HIS A 177 -3.84 -6.29 7.14
CA HIS A 177 -2.57 -6.40 6.44
C HIS A 177 -1.44 -5.87 7.31
N LEU A 178 -0.19 -6.23 7.00
CA LEU A 178 0.97 -5.64 7.67
C LEU A 178 0.93 -4.10 7.65
N MET A 179 0.67 -3.51 6.49
CA MET A 179 0.64 -2.05 6.32
C MET A 179 -0.58 -1.37 6.95
N SER A 180 -1.52 -2.13 7.54
CA SER A 180 -2.51 -1.56 8.44
C SER A 180 -1.85 -0.98 9.69
N GLY A 181 -0.64 -1.42 10.07
CA GLY A 181 0.05 -0.90 11.25
C GLY A 181 1.48 -0.42 11.04
N ILE A 182 1.98 -0.36 9.81
CA ILE A 182 3.30 0.23 9.51
C ILE A 182 3.29 1.01 8.20
N SER A 183 3.84 2.22 8.23
CA SER A 183 4.18 3.00 7.05
C SER A 183 5.59 3.60 7.19
N PRO A 184 6.57 3.17 6.40
CA PRO A 184 7.87 3.83 6.30
C PRO A 184 7.73 5.27 5.79
N VAL A 185 8.45 6.21 6.40
CA VAL A 185 8.36 7.66 6.14
C VAL A 185 9.69 8.25 5.63
N ALA A 186 10.79 7.83 6.23
CA ALA A 186 12.15 8.11 5.80
C ALA A 186 13.03 6.86 6.01
N ASP A 187 14.31 6.94 5.66
CA ASP A 187 15.23 5.78 5.76
C ASP A 187 15.35 5.25 7.19
N ASP A 188 15.20 6.12 8.19
CA ASP A 188 15.34 5.87 9.62
C ASP A 188 14.06 6.18 10.42
N LEU A 189 12.90 6.31 9.74
CA LEU A 189 11.65 6.71 10.39
C LEU A 189 10.44 5.97 9.80
N ALA A 190 9.59 5.42 10.68
CA ALA A 190 8.32 4.79 10.30
C ALA A 190 7.20 5.18 11.27
N VAL A 191 5.98 5.30 10.74
CA VAL A 191 4.75 5.37 11.54
C VAL A 191 4.30 3.95 11.84
N VAL A 192 4.00 3.66 13.11
CA VAL A 192 3.69 2.31 13.57
C VAL A 192 2.52 2.31 14.54
N PHE A 193 1.50 1.49 14.26
CA PHE A 193 0.49 1.11 15.24
C PHE A 193 0.93 -0.17 15.97
N GLU A 194 1.70 0.02 17.04
CA GLU A 194 2.36 -1.06 17.79
C GLU A 194 1.45 -2.20 18.28
N PRO A 195 0.18 -1.99 18.69
CA PRO A 195 -0.66 -3.06 19.27
C PRO A 195 -0.88 -4.28 18.37
N ILE A 196 -0.80 -4.13 17.06
CA ILE A 196 -1.00 -5.21 16.08
C ILE A 196 0.32 -5.65 15.41
N MET A 197 1.46 -5.12 15.83
CA MET A 197 2.74 -5.39 15.18
C MET A 197 3.39 -6.68 15.68
N PRO A 198 3.95 -7.50 14.76
CA PRO A 198 4.78 -8.63 15.16
C PRO A 198 5.98 -8.14 15.97
N VAL A 199 6.20 -8.73 17.15
CA VAL A 199 7.31 -8.35 18.04
C VAL A 199 8.66 -8.43 17.34
N ALA A 200 8.87 -9.48 16.53
CA ALA A 200 10.11 -9.67 15.78
C ALA A 200 10.32 -8.57 14.72
N LEU A 201 9.25 -7.98 14.17
CA LEU A 201 9.38 -6.84 13.26
C LEU A 201 9.79 -5.58 14.01
N LEU A 202 9.18 -5.30 15.17
CA LEU A 202 9.58 -4.15 15.99
C LEU A 202 11.07 -4.23 16.42
N GLN A 203 11.54 -5.44 16.74
CA GLN A 203 12.96 -5.68 17.03
C GLN A 203 13.85 -5.47 15.81
N GLU A 204 13.40 -5.88 14.62
CA GLU A 204 14.13 -5.66 13.35
C GLU A 204 14.24 -4.16 13.04
N LEU A 205 13.15 -3.40 13.20
CA LEU A 205 13.16 -1.94 13.01
C LEU A 205 14.17 -1.28 13.97
N ALA A 206 14.15 -1.66 15.25
CA ALA A 206 15.09 -1.15 16.24
C ALA A 206 16.55 -1.55 15.94
N ALA A 207 16.79 -2.79 15.49
CA ALA A 207 18.12 -3.26 15.10
C ALA A 207 18.69 -2.53 13.88
N ARG A 208 17.80 -1.97 13.04
CA ARG A 208 18.13 -1.14 11.88
C ARG A 208 18.17 0.35 12.20
N GLU A 209 18.04 0.73 13.47
CA GLU A 209 18.02 2.12 13.92
C GLU A 209 16.86 2.94 13.32
N ILE A 210 15.76 2.28 12.96
CA ILE A 210 14.54 2.93 12.47
C ILE A 210 13.70 3.38 13.67
N THR A 211 13.54 4.69 13.81
CA THR A 211 12.69 5.32 14.82
C THR A 211 11.22 5.08 14.48
N THR A 212 10.41 4.75 15.49
CA THR A 212 8.96 4.57 15.33
C THR A 212 8.19 5.76 15.89
N ILE A 213 7.22 6.26 15.12
CA ILE A 213 6.19 7.20 15.57
C ILE A 213 4.94 6.38 15.89
N PRO A 214 4.51 6.31 17.16
CA PRO A 214 3.33 5.53 17.53
C PRO A 214 2.06 6.21 17.01
N VAL A 215 1.14 5.41 16.46
CA VAL A 215 -0.21 5.84 16.11
C VAL A 215 -1.11 5.73 17.34
N ASP A 216 -1.86 6.79 17.61
CA ASP A 216 -2.86 6.79 18.68
C ASP A 216 -4.03 5.85 18.30
N PRO A 217 -4.53 5.00 19.22
CA PRO A 217 -5.65 4.11 18.93
C PRO A 217 -6.90 4.80 18.37
N ASP A 218 -7.16 6.05 18.76
CA ASP A 218 -8.29 6.83 18.23
C ASP A 218 -8.14 7.13 16.73
N GLU A 219 -6.89 7.22 16.25
CA GLU A 219 -6.58 7.51 14.84
C GLU A 219 -6.28 6.26 14.02
N TYR A 220 -6.15 5.09 14.66
CA TYR A 220 -6.04 3.83 13.92
C TYR A 220 -7.29 3.57 13.07
N ALA A 221 -8.48 3.80 13.63
CA ALA A 221 -9.75 3.62 12.94
C ALA A 221 -9.98 4.63 11.80
N THR A 222 -9.26 5.76 11.81
CA THR A 222 -9.30 6.80 10.76
C THR A 222 -8.10 6.72 9.81
N LEU A 223 -7.42 5.57 9.77
CA LEU A 223 -6.30 5.27 8.87
C LEU A 223 -5.03 6.08 9.15
N GLY A 224 -4.80 6.52 10.39
CA GLY A 224 -3.61 7.28 10.80
C GLY A 224 -2.30 6.52 10.61
N SER A 225 -2.34 5.19 10.51
CA SER A 225 -1.19 4.36 10.16
C SER A 225 -0.89 4.29 8.66
N ASN A 226 -1.77 4.78 7.79
CA ASN A 226 -1.61 4.73 6.34
C ASN A 226 -1.01 6.04 5.81
N VAL A 227 0.32 6.05 5.69
CA VAL A 227 1.10 7.24 5.34
C VAL A 227 1.88 6.95 4.06
N LEU A 228 1.66 7.74 3.01
CA LEU A 228 2.38 7.59 1.75
C LEU A 228 3.57 8.54 1.72
N ALA A 229 4.79 7.99 1.77
CA ALA A 229 6.00 8.76 1.50
C ALA A 229 6.14 9.03 -0.01
N VAL A 230 6.14 10.29 -0.42
CA VAL A 230 6.46 10.71 -1.80
C VAL A 230 7.96 11.02 -1.96
N HIS A 231 8.59 11.45 -0.87
CA HIS A 231 10.03 11.60 -0.71
C HIS A 231 10.38 11.22 0.75
N PRO A 232 11.66 10.94 1.08
CA PRO A 232 12.05 10.75 2.47
C PRO A 232 11.69 12.00 3.29
N GLY A 233 10.79 11.84 4.27
CA GLY A 233 10.31 12.95 5.09
C GLY A 233 9.28 13.88 4.43
N VAL A 234 8.72 13.53 3.27
CA VAL A 234 7.57 14.24 2.69
C VAL A 234 6.45 13.23 2.44
N VAL A 235 5.32 13.41 3.11
CA VAL A 235 4.25 12.41 3.14
C VAL A 235 2.89 13.00 2.79
N VAL A 236 2.03 12.12 2.30
CA VAL A 236 0.59 12.37 2.13
C VAL A 236 -0.19 11.50 3.10
N ILE A 237 -1.12 12.12 3.83
CA ILE A 237 -2.07 11.45 4.72
C ILE A 237 -3.50 11.91 4.40
N PHE A 238 -4.50 11.13 4.82
CA PHE A 238 -5.88 11.62 4.81
C PHE A 238 -6.13 12.56 5.99
N GLU A 239 -6.95 13.58 5.76
CA GLU A 239 -7.50 14.44 6.81
C GLU A 239 -8.20 13.60 7.91
N GLY A 240 -8.24 14.15 9.12
CA GLY A 240 -8.88 13.48 10.27
C GLY A 240 -7.91 12.72 11.18
N ASN A 241 -6.60 12.86 10.96
CA ASN A 241 -5.54 12.26 11.77
C ASN A 241 -4.57 13.32 12.37
N PRO A 242 -5.08 14.33 13.12
CA PRO A 242 -4.27 15.45 13.60
C PRO A 242 -3.13 15.08 14.58
N LYS A 243 -3.28 14.04 15.40
CA LYS A 243 -2.24 13.58 16.33
C LYS A 243 -1.07 12.97 15.55
N THR A 244 -1.36 12.12 14.56
CA THR A 244 -0.38 11.56 13.64
C THR A 244 0.33 12.67 12.86
N ALA A 245 -0.43 13.61 12.28
CA ALA A 245 0.12 14.75 11.55
C ALA A 245 1.08 15.59 12.42
N ALA A 246 0.67 15.91 13.64
CA ALA A 246 1.50 16.66 14.59
C ALA A 246 2.76 15.87 15.01
N ALA A 247 2.64 14.56 15.21
CA ALA A 247 3.76 13.71 15.57
C ALA A 247 4.79 13.61 14.43
N LEU A 248 4.35 13.49 13.18
CA LEU A 248 5.19 13.56 11.98
C LEU A 248 5.89 14.91 11.87
N ALA A 249 5.15 16.02 11.99
CA ALA A 249 5.72 17.36 11.92
C ALA A 249 6.78 17.62 13.01
N LYS A 250 6.58 17.07 14.22
CA LYS A 250 7.56 17.14 15.31
C LYS A 250 8.89 16.44 14.97
N HIS A 251 8.85 15.44 14.09
CA HIS A 251 10.04 14.76 13.56
C HIS A 251 10.60 15.43 12.29
N GLY A 252 10.13 16.64 11.95
CA GLY A 252 10.59 17.38 10.78
C GLY A 252 10.04 16.86 9.45
N VAL A 253 9.01 16.01 9.47
CA VAL A 253 8.34 15.52 8.27
C VAL A 253 7.39 16.59 7.73
N GLU A 254 7.47 16.83 6.42
CA GLU A 254 6.50 17.65 5.70
C GLU A 254 5.24 16.81 5.41
N VAL A 255 4.09 17.26 5.94
CA VAL A 255 2.83 16.51 5.87
C VAL A 255 1.84 17.24 4.96
N HIS A 256 1.33 16.52 3.97
CA HIS A 256 0.25 16.97 3.08
C HIS A 256 -1.03 16.20 3.43
N GLU A 257 -2.02 16.90 3.95
CA GLU A 257 -3.34 16.33 4.23
C GLU A 257 -4.24 16.44 2.99
N VAL A 258 -5.00 15.38 2.70
CA VAL A 258 -6.00 15.38 1.61
C VAL A 258 -7.38 14.98 2.11
N ALA A 259 -8.40 15.70 1.65
CA ALA A 259 -9.79 15.36 1.91
C ALA A 259 -10.17 14.07 1.15
N ALA A 260 -10.54 13.03 1.89
CA ALA A 260 -10.75 11.69 1.34
C ALA A 260 -11.90 10.94 2.04
N SER A 261 -12.92 11.67 2.50
CA SER A 261 -14.03 11.12 3.30
C SER A 261 -14.77 9.94 2.64
N GLU A 262 -14.85 9.94 1.30
CA GLU A 262 -15.52 8.89 0.53
C GLU A 262 -14.57 7.74 0.19
N LEU A 263 -13.28 8.02 -0.04
CA LEU A 263 -12.25 7.00 -0.25
C LEU A 263 -12.02 6.19 1.03
N ALA A 264 -11.98 6.87 2.18
CA ALA A 264 -11.81 6.25 3.49
C ALA A 264 -12.97 5.30 3.87
N LYS A 265 -14.11 5.35 3.17
CA LYS A 265 -15.23 4.42 3.41
C LYS A 265 -14.93 2.96 3.01
N GLY A 266 -13.91 2.75 2.19
CA GLY A 266 -13.38 1.43 1.85
C GLY A 266 -12.23 0.96 2.74
N ASP A 267 -11.95 1.67 3.84
CA ASP A 267 -10.91 1.34 4.83
C ASP A 267 -9.47 1.25 4.25
N GLY A 268 -9.20 1.98 3.16
CA GLY A 268 -7.86 2.11 2.57
C GLY A 268 -7.41 3.57 2.50
N GLY A 269 -6.12 3.82 2.77
CA GLY A 269 -5.53 5.17 2.79
C GLY A 269 -4.73 5.53 1.53
N PRO A 270 -3.96 6.64 1.56
CA PRO A 270 -3.15 7.12 0.43
C PRO A 270 -2.24 6.06 -0.18
N THR A 271 -1.62 5.22 0.67
CA THR A 271 -0.73 4.17 0.21
C THR A 271 -1.52 3.09 -0.53
N CYS A 272 -2.67 2.68 -0.02
CA CYS A 272 -3.52 1.67 -0.65
C CYS A 272 -3.99 2.08 -2.06
N LEU A 273 -4.27 3.37 -2.25
CA LEU A 273 -4.66 3.95 -3.55
C LEU A 273 -3.52 3.97 -4.57
N THR A 274 -2.26 3.92 -4.10
CA THR A 274 -1.10 4.25 -4.91
C THR A 274 -0.27 3.01 -5.21
N ARG A 275 -0.06 2.74 -6.51
CA ARG A 275 0.95 1.77 -6.93
C ARG A 275 2.21 2.49 -7.42
N PRO A 276 3.30 2.55 -6.61
CA PRO A 276 4.58 3.05 -7.10
C PRO A 276 5.04 2.24 -8.31
N LEU A 277 5.33 2.93 -9.41
CA LEU A 277 5.93 2.33 -10.59
C LEU A 277 7.43 2.55 -10.59
N TRP A 278 7.89 3.72 -10.15
CA TRP A 278 9.31 4.06 -10.08
C TRP A 278 9.62 4.92 -8.85
N ARG A 279 10.62 4.47 -8.08
CA ARG A 279 11.30 5.29 -7.07
C ARG A 279 12.79 5.40 -7.41
N ALA A 280 13.32 6.63 -7.37
CA ALA A 280 14.68 6.97 -7.82
C ALA A 280 15.74 6.82 -6.73
#